data_AF-A0AAW8XZY8-F1
#
_entry.id   AF-A0AAW8XZY8-F1
#
_cell.length_a   1.000
_cell.length_b   1.000
_cell.length_c   1.000
_cell.angle_alpha   90.00
_cell.angle_beta   90.00
_cell.angle_gamma   90.00
#
_symmetry.space_group_name_H-M   'P 1'
#
loop_
_entity.id
_entity.type
_entity.pdbx_description
1 polymer ?
#
loop_
_entity_poly.entity_id
_entity_poly.type
_entity_poly.pdbx_seq_one_letter_code
_entity_poly.pdbx_strand_id
1 'polypeptide(L)'
;MTKKQREGQGAQQIGEIMGDLLAQAQIKAALPPPKRQTKKITPAGLILTERDQKLIEASAEIATTPPSGEDMAFTHAVLCQVGLPRAKVEGREFMRQSGAAWVNVQAGYLDEGHGPVLQPIPYGVMPRLGLAWVSTFAVRNKEREIPIGDSAAEFLRLMGMESDGRRYTTLRKQMHALAGF
;
A
#
# COMPACT_ATOMS: atom_id res chain seq x y z
N MET A 1 -53.15 23.50 -56.66
CA MET A 1 -53.77 23.41 -55.31
C MET A 1 -53.03 22.28 -54.61
N THR A 2 -52.31 22.44 -53.50
CA THR A 2 -52.76 22.94 -52.19
C THR A 2 -51.55 23.38 -51.33
N LYS A 3 -51.68 24.50 -50.61
CA LYS A 3 -50.74 25.02 -49.58
C LYS A 3 -51.16 24.54 -48.17
N LYS A 4 -50.18 24.33 -47.28
CA LYS A 4 -50.16 24.46 -45.77
C LYS A 4 -49.25 23.36 -45.19
N GLN A 5 -48.43 23.52 -44.15
CA GLN A 5 -48.06 24.63 -43.25
C GLN A 5 -46.79 24.15 -42.50
N ARG A 6 -45.78 25.01 -42.31
CA ARG A 6 -44.70 24.78 -41.32
C ARG A 6 -45.15 25.45 -40.03
N GLU A 7 -45.40 24.68 -38.97
CA GLU A 7 -45.63 25.19 -37.62
C GLU A 7 -44.31 25.35 -36.87
N GLY A 8 -44.20 26.44 -36.13
CA GLY A 8 -42.95 27.00 -35.63
C GLY A 8 -42.49 26.44 -34.29
N GLN A 9 -41.17 26.39 -34.12
CA GLN A 9 -40.53 26.34 -32.80
C GLN A 9 -40.80 27.67 -32.08
N GLY A 10 -41.61 27.61 -31.04
CA GLY A 10 -41.94 28.77 -30.19
C GLY A 10 -40.69 29.36 -29.54
N ALA A 11 -40.67 30.68 -29.40
CA ALA A 11 -39.60 31.42 -28.74
C ALA A 11 -39.43 30.96 -27.29
N GLN A 12 -38.32 30.29 -26.98
CA GLN A 12 -37.91 30.00 -25.60
C GLN A 12 -37.63 31.32 -24.89
N GLN A 13 -38.17 31.49 -23.68
CA GLN A 13 -38.01 32.73 -22.93
C GLN A 13 -36.54 32.90 -22.52
N ILE A 14 -35.99 34.10 -22.72
CA ILE A 14 -34.60 34.46 -22.37
C ILE A 14 -34.29 34.12 -20.89
N GLY A 15 -35.30 34.17 -20.02
CA GLY A 15 -35.20 33.78 -18.61
C GLY A 15 -34.86 32.31 -18.37
N GLU A 16 -35.34 31.38 -19.19
CA GLU A 16 -35.00 29.94 -19.07
C GLU A 16 -33.55 29.68 -19.50
N ILE A 17 -33.11 30.32 -20.58
CA ILE A 17 -31.73 30.22 -21.08
C ILE A 17 -30.75 30.80 -20.06
N MET A 18 -31.08 31.95 -19.44
CA MET A 18 -30.27 32.52 -18.37
C MET A 18 -30.30 31.68 -17.09
N GLY A 19 -31.44 31.06 -16.76
CA GLY A 19 -31.57 30.15 -15.62
C GLY A 19 -30.67 28.93 -15.76
N ASP A 20 -30.64 28.31 -16.93
CA ASP A 20 -29.76 27.18 -17.23
C ASP A 20 -28.28 27.56 -17.23
N LEU A 21 -27.94 28.76 -17.74
CA LEU A 21 -26.57 29.27 -17.70
C LEU A 21 -26.10 29.56 -16.27
N LEU A 22 -26.98 30.11 -15.43
CA LEU A 22 -26.71 30.36 -14.01
C LEU A 22 -26.59 29.05 -13.23
N ALA A 23 -27.45 28.05 -13.51
CA ALA A 23 -27.36 26.72 -12.92
C ALA A 23 -26.06 26.01 -13.32
N GLN A 24 -25.67 26.08 -14.60
CA GLN A 24 -24.40 25.53 -15.07
C GLN A 24 -23.18 26.25 -14.48
N ALA A 25 -23.27 27.58 -14.29
CA ALA A 25 -22.21 28.37 -13.65
C ALA A 25 -22.04 28.01 -12.17
N GLN A 26 -23.15 27.78 -11.44
CA GLN A 26 -23.12 27.34 -10.05
C GLN A 26 -22.56 25.91 -9.90
N ILE A 27 -22.89 25.00 -10.83
CA ILE A 27 -22.33 23.62 -10.85
C ILE A 27 -20.82 23.66 -11.13
N LYS A 28 -20.34 24.57 -11.99
CA LYS A 28 -18.90 24.75 -12.25
C LYS A 28 -18.15 25.38 -11.06
N ALA A 29 -18.81 26.22 -10.27
CA ALA A 29 -18.25 26.84 -9.08
C ALA A 29 -18.17 25.90 -7.86
N ALA A 30 -18.99 24.84 -7.83
CA ALA A 30 -19.01 23.83 -6.77
C ALA A 30 -17.97 22.71 -6.94
N LEU A 31 -17.28 22.65 -8.09
CA LEU A 31 -16.16 21.74 -8.28
C LEU A 31 -14.93 22.29 -7.55
N PRO A 32 -14.26 21.50 -6.69
CA PRO A 32 -13.01 21.93 -6.08
C PRO A 32 -12.02 22.29 -7.20
N PRO A 33 -11.23 23.38 -7.04
CA PRO A 33 -10.29 23.80 -8.07
C PRO A 33 -9.37 22.62 -8.41
N PRO A 34 -9.07 22.37 -9.70
CA PRO A 34 -8.14 21.31 -10.07
C PRO A 34 -6.85 21.55 -9.31
N LYS A 35 -6.43 20.57 -8.50
CA LYS A 35 -5.14 20.63 -7.79
C LYS A 35 -4.07 20.92 -8.82
N ARG A 36 -3.62 22.18 -8.86
CA ARG A 36 -2.58 22.65 -9.76
C ARG A 36 -1.31 21.89 -9.36
N GLN A 37 -1.02 20.79 -10.06
CA GLN A 37 0.26 20.13 -9.96
C GLN A 37 1.29 21.13 -10.43
N THR A 38 1.95 21.79 -9.50
CA THR A 38 3.10 22.65 -9.76
C THR A 38 4.24 21.73 -10.18
N LYS A 39 4.26 21.37 -11.47
CA LYS A 39 5.41 20.72 -12.10
C LYS A 39 6.60 21.64 -11.88
N LYS A 40 7.52 21.23 -10.99
CA LYS A 40 8.77 21.95 -10.75
C LYS A 40 9.64 21.79 -12.00
N ILE A 41 9.88 22.89 -12.70
CA ILE A 41 10.69 22.92 -13.93
C ILE A 41 12.16 23.04 -13.51
N THR A 42 12.99 22.07 -13.90
CA THR A 42 14.45 22.18 -13.81
C THR A 42 15.01 23.01 -14.98
N PRO A 43 16.20 23.63 -14.85
CA PRO A 43 16.75 24.57 -15.84
C PRO A 43 17.08 23.98 -17.22
N ALA A 44 16.93 22.65 -17.41
CA ALA A 44 17.17 21.95 -18.67
C ALA A 44 15.89 21.66 -19.50
N GLY A 45 14.72 22.17 -19.09
CA GLY A 45 13.48 22.00 -19.85
C GLY A 45 12.84 20.60 -19.81
N LEU A 46 13.40 19.66 -19.03
CA LEU A 46 12.75 18.38 -18.76
C LEU A 46 11.59 18.57 -17.76
N ILE A 47 10.42 18.07 -18.14
CA ILE A 47 9.28 17.95 -17.23
C ILE A 47 9.44 16.65 -16.44
N LEU A 48 9.92 16.74 -15.21
CA LEU A 48 9.99 15.61 -14.29
C LEU A 48 8.63 15.35 -13.67
N THR A 49 8.22 14.08 -13.59
CA THR A 49 7.07 13.69 -12.77
C THR A 49 7.48 13.63 -11.29
N GLU A 50 6.51 13.65 -10.37
CA GLU A 50 6.80 13.45 -8.93
C GLU A 50 7.50 12.11 -8.65
N ARG A 51 7.25 11.09 -9.48
CA ARG A 51 7.91 9.79 -9.36
C ARG A 51 9.37 9.88 -9.78
N ASP A 52 9.67 10.57 -10.88
CA ASP A 52 11.05 10.76 -11.34
C ASP A 52 11.86 11.54 -10.32
N GLN A 53 11.26 12.58 -9.73
CA GLN A 53 11.90 13.35 -8.67
C GLN A 53 12.25 12.47 -7.46
N LYS A 54 11.32 11.62 -7.00
CA LYS A 54 11.57 10.68 -5.89
C LYS A 54 12.66 9.66 -6.22
N LEU A 55 12.70 9.17 -7.46
CA LEU A 55 13.73 8.24 -7.90
C LEU A 55 15.11 8.91 -7.93
N ILE A 56 15.20 10.14 -8.44
CA ILE A 56 16.45 10.92 -8.46
C ILE A 56 16.93 11.16 -7.02
N GLU A 57 16.04 11.60 -6.14
CA GLU A 57 16.36 11.86 -4.73
C GLU A 57 16.86 10.59 -4.01
N ALA A 58 16.14 9.47 -4.13
CA ALA A 58 16.58 8.19 -3.56
C ALA A 58 17.91 7.71 -4.16
N SER A 59 18.13 7.91 -5.46
CA SER A 59 19.40 7.53 -6.11
C SER A 59 20.58 8.35 -5.60
N ALA A 60 20.38 9.65 -5.38
CA ALA A 60 21.41 10.53 -4.83
C ALA A 60 21.73 10.15 -3.38
N GLU A 61 20.72 9.83 -2.58
CA GLU A 61 20.89 9.35 -1.21
C GLU A 61 21.71 8.06 -1.16
N ILE A 62 21.32 7.04 -1.94
CA ILE A 62 22.03 5.75 -2.01
C ILE A 62 23.49 5.94 -2.47
N ALA A 63 23.73 6.83 -3.43
CA ALA A 63 25.07 7.04 -3.99
C ALA A 63 26.00 7.82 -3.05
N THR A 64 25.46 8.68 -2.18
CA THR A 64 26.24 9.60 -1.33
C THR A 64 26.32 9.17 0.12
N THR A 65 25.36 8.37 0.59
CA THR A 65 25.23 7.94 1.98
C THR A 65 25.39 6.43 2.05
N PRO A 66 26.61 5.91 2.30
CA PRO A 66 26.81 4.48 2.46
C PRO A 66 26.04 3.97 3.69
N PRO A 67 25.48 2.73 3.64
CA PRO A 67 24.70 2.20 4.74
C PRO A 67 25.58 1.99 5.98
N SER A 68 25.04 2.37 7.13
CA SER A 68 25.60 2.12 8.44
C SER A 68 25.14 0.76 8.99
N GLY A 69 25.68 0.34 10.14
CA GLY A 69 25.23 -0.87 10.82
C GLY A 69 23.74 -0.82 11.22
N GLU A 70 23.21 0.38 11.48
CA GLU A 70 21.81 0.58 11.84
C GLU A 70 20.85 0.37 10.65
N ASP A 71 21.36 0.46 9.43
CA ASP A 71 20.58 0.24 8.20
C ASP A 71 20.48 -1.25 7.82
N MET A 72 21.22 -2.12 8.50
CA MET A 72 21.27 -3.56 8.18
C MET A 72 20.11 -4.34 8.81
N ALA A 73 19.25 -4.91 7.99
CA ALA A 73 18.27 -5.90 8.44
C ALA A 73 18.84 -7.33 8.33
N PHE A 74 18.56 -8.17 9.33
CA PHE A 74 18.97 -9.57 9.37
C PHE A 74 17.76 -10.48 9.16
N THR A 75 17.95 -11.59 8.47
CA THR A 75 16.97 -12.67 8.37
C THR A 75 17.69 -14.02 8.27
N HIS A 76 16.97 -15.11 8.51
CA HIS A 76 17.55 -16.44 8.43
C HIS A 76 18.04 -16.76 7.01
N ALA A 77 19.18 -17.44 6.87
CA ALA A 77 19.82 -17.68 5.57
C ALA A 77 18.91 -18.39 4.55
N VAL A 78 18.01 -19.26 5.01
CA VAL A 78 16.99 -19.90 4.16
C VAL A 78 15.99 -18.87 3.62
N LEU A 79 15.55 -17.91 4.44
CA LEU A 79 14.58 -16.88 4.05
C LEU A 79 15.15 -15.85 3.07
N CYS A 80 16.48 -15.67 3.06
CA CYS A 80 17.18 -14.90 2.02
C CYS A 80 17.04 -15.55 0.63
N GLN A 81 16.97 -16.88 0.55
CA GLN A 81 16.88 -17.63 -0.70
C GLN A 81 15.42 -17.93 -1.09
N VAL A 82 14.64 -18.40 -0.12
CA VAL A 82 13.23 -18.78 -0.28
C VAL A 82 12.38 -18.06 0.76
N GLY A 83 11.57 -17.09 0.32
CA GLY A 83 10.72 -16.30 1.22
C GLY A 83 9.26 -16.72 1.20
N LEU A 84 8.51 -16.22 2.19
CA LEU A 84 7.04 -16.28 2.21
C LEU A 84 6.42 -15.73 0.91
N PRO A 85 5.20 -16.17 0.56
CA PRO A 85 4.49 -15.71 -0.62
C PRO A 85 4.41 -14.19 -0.72
N ARG A 86 4.62 -13.65 -1.93
CA ARG A 86 4.40 -12.21 -2.21
C ARG A 86 2.93 -11.86 -2.37
N ALA A 87 2.13 -12.80 -2.87
CA ALA A 87 0.70 -12.65 -3.10
C ALA A 87 -0.06 -13.71 -2.31
N LYS A 88 -1.38 -13.49 -2.16
CA LYS A 88 -2.27 -14.46 -1.53
C LYS A 88 -2.16 -15.80 -2.28
N VAL A 89 -1.97 -16.87 -1.52
CA VAL A 89 -2.00 -18.24 -2.03
C VAL A 89 -3.39 -18.80 -1.76
N GLU A 90 -4.01 -19.36 -2.79
CA GLU A 90 -5.24 -20.14 -2.62
C GLU A 90 -4.84 -21.56 -2.24
N GLY A 91 -5.37 -22.07 -1.12
CA GLY A 91 -5.06 -23.41 -0.62
C GLY A 91 -4.50 -23.41 0.80
N ARG A 92 -4.17 -24.62 1.25
CA ARG A 92 -3.68 -24.88 2.62
C ARG A 92 -2.16 -25.02 2.70
N GLU A 93 -1.46 -25.12 1.58
CA GLU A 93 -0.01 -25.32 1.56
C GLU A 93 0.65 -24.41 0.53
N PHE A 94 1.85 -23.96 0.86
CA PHE A 94 2.72 -23.22 -0.02
C PHE A 94 4.13 -23.78 0.08
N MET A 95 4.64 -24.27 -1.04
CA MET A 95 6.00 -24.77 -1.16
C MET A 95 6.78 -23.87 -2.11
N ARG A 96 7.99 -23.48 -1.70
CA ARG A 96 8.95 -22.81 -2.58
C ARG A 96 10.35 -23.39 -2.39
N GLN A 97 11.01 -23.67 -3.51
CA GLN A 97 12.37 -24.19 -3.55
C GLN A 97 13.26 -23.28 -4.40
N SER A 98 14.51 -23.13 -3.97
CA SER A 98 15.60 -22.51 -4.72
C SER A 98 16.89 -23.26 -4.40
N GLY A 99 17.37 -24.07 -5.34
CA GLY A 99 18.51 -24.96 -5.10
C GLY A 99 18.23 -25.95 -3.96
N ALA A 100 19.13 -25.97 -2.97
CA ALA A 100 19.00 -26.79 -1.76
C ALA A 100 18.08 -26.17 -0.69
N ALA A 101 17.74 -24.88 -0.80
CA ALA A 101 16.86 -24.21 0.14
C ALA A 101 15.39 -24.42 -0.25
N TRP A 102 14.56 -24.83 0.71
CA TRP A 102 13.12 -24.99 0.53
C TRP A 102 12.37 -24.52 1.76
N VAL A 103 11.17 -24.00 1.54
CA VAL A 103 10.23 -23.56 2.58
C VAL A 103 8.87 -24.14 2.24
N ASN A 104 8.30 -24.85 3.21
CA ASN A 104 6.91 -25.29 3.21
C ASN A 104 6.16 -24.52 4.29
N VAL A 105 5.03 -23.90 3.93
CA VAL A 105 4.16 -23.17 4.84
C VAL A 105 2.77 -23.77 4.75
N GLN A 106 2.23 -24.22 5.87
CA GLN A 106 0.91 -24.82 5.95
C GLN A 106 -0.04 -23.91 6.71
N ALA A 107 -1.26 -23.75 6.22
CA ALA A 107 -2.32 -23.03 6.91
C ALA A 107 -2.80 -23.85 8.11
N GLY A 108 -2.63 -23.33 9.31
CA GLY A 108 -3.20 -23.88 10.54
C GLY A 108 -4.31 -23.02 11.12
N TYR A 109 -4.64 -23.31 12.38
CA TYR A 109 -5.78 -22.77 13.09
C TYR A 109 -5.33 -21.86 14.22
N LEU A 110 -6.06 -20.77 14.43
CA LEU A 110 -5.87 -19.86 15.55
C LEU A 110 -7.19 -19.72 16.30
N ASP A 111 -7.15 -19.78 17.62
CA ASP A 111 -8.32 -19.55 18.48
C ASP A 111 -8.14 -18.23 19.23
N GLU A 112 -9.04 -17.27 18.97
CA GLU A 112 -9.11 -15.98 19.68
C GLU A 112 -10.12 -16.01 20.85
N GLY A 113 -10.56 -17.20 21.29
CA GLY A 113 -11.55 -17.40 22.35
C GLY A 113 -12.96 -17.73 21.83
N HIS A 114 -13.12 -17.94 20.52
CA HIS A 114 -14.39 -18.25 19.86
C HIS A 114 -14.33 -19.58 19.08
N GLY A 115 -13.30 -20.39 19.33
CA GLY A 115 -13.05 -21.65 18.66
C GLY A 115 -12.03 -21.53 17.53
N PRO A 116 -11.59 -22.67 16.96
CA PRO A 116 -10.51 -22.69 15.98
C PRO A 116 -10.93 -22.06 14.65
N VAL A 117 -10.27 -20.97 14.27
CA VAL A 117 -10.44 -20.29 12.99
C VAL A 117 -9.26 -20.60 12.08
N LEU A 118 -9.54 -21.20 10.92
CA LEU A 118 -8.52 -21.47 9.90
C LEU A 118 -7.92 -20.15 9.40
N GLN A 119 -6.61 -20.01 9.54
CA GLN A 119 -5.88 -18.83 9.06
C GLN A 119 -5.38 -19.05 7.62
N PRO A 120 -5.30 -17.99 6.80
CA PRO A 120 -4.65 -18.10 5.51
C PRO A 120 -3.13 -18.26 5.69
N ILE A 121 -2.44 -18.74 4.65
CA ILE A 121 -0.98 -18.70 4.60
C ILE A 121 -0.52 -17.23 4.67
N PRO A 122 0.47 -16.86 5.50
CA PRO A 122 0.96 -15.48 5.58
C PRO A 122 1.55 -15.05 4.24
N TYR A 123 1.15 -13.87 3.76
CA TYR A 123 1.56 -13.34 2.46
C TYR A 123 1.78 -11.84 2.46
N GLY A 124 2.53 -11.39 1.45
CA GLY A 124 2.78 -9.98 1.20
C GLY A 124 3.92 -9.41 2.03
N VAL A 125 3.91 -8.09 2.16
CA VAL A 125 5.03 -7.33 2.73
C VAL A 125 5.04 -7.43 4.26
N MET A 126 3.89 -7.34 4.91
CA MET A 126 3.77 -7.26 6.37
C MET A 126 4.42 -8.43 7.13
N PRO A 127 4.10 -9.71 6.85
CA PRO A 127 4.70 -10.82 7.61
C PRO A 127 6.20 -10.94 7.34
N ARG A 128 6.66 -10.58 6.13
CA ARG A 128 8.07 -10.62 5.76
C ARG A 128 8.88 -9.53 6.45
N LEU A 129 8.35 -8.31 6.52
CA LEU A 129 8.95 -7.22 7.29
C LEU A 129 8.96 -7.53 8.78
N GLY A 130 7.85 -8.06 9.31
CA GLY A 130 7.77 -8.45 10.72
C GLY A 130 8.85 -9.48 11.08
N LEU A 131 9.03 -10.52 10.26
CA LEU A 131 10.05 -11.54 10.50
C LEU A 131 11.49 -11.01 10.36
N ALA A 132 11.74 -10.12 9.40
CA ALA A 132 13.03 -9.44 9.26
C ALA A 132 13.32 -8.55 10.48
N TRP A 133 12.31 -7.80 10.97
CA TRP A 133 12.44 -6.96 12.14
C TRP A 133 12.72 -7.78 13.40
N VAL A 134 11.95 -8.85 13.65
CA VAL A 134 12.15 -9.76 14.78
C VAL A 134 13.55 -10.38 14.75
N SER A 135 13.97 -10.86 13.58
CA SER A 135 15.32 -11.44 13.40
C SER A 135 16.41 -10.40 13.65
N THR A 136 16.20 -9.16 13.20
CA THR A 136 17.13 -8.04 13.39
C THR A 136 17.25 -7.68 14.87
N PHE A 137 16.12 -7.53 15.57
CA PHE A 137 16.10 -7.25 16.99
C PHE A 137 16.83 -8.34 17.78
N ALA A 138 16.52 -9.61 17.51
CA ALA A 138 17.14 -10.74 18.19
C ALA A 138 18.67 -10.75 18.02
N VAL A 139 19.16 -10.51 16.79
CA VAL A 139 20.60 -10.49 16.49
C VAL A 139 21.30 -9.29 17.12
N ARG A 140 20.70 -8.09 17.04
CA ARG A 140 21.31 -6.86 17.56
C ARG A 140 21.36 -6.85 19.09
N ASN A 141 20.27 -7.23 19.75
CA ASN A 141 20.15 -7.16 21.21
C ASN A 141 20.60 -8.44 21.91
N LYS A 142 20.74 -9.56 21.19
CA LYS A 142 21.06 -10.89 21.74
C LYS A 142 20.06 -11.35 22.80
N GLU A 143 18.80 -10.99 22.62
CA GLU A 143 17.70 -11.33 23.52
C GLU A 143 16.81 -12.42 22.94
N ARG A 144 16.25 -13.24 23.82
CA ARG A 144 15.27 -14.28 23.47
C ARG A 144 13.84 -13.76 23.47
N GLU A 145 13.59 -12.69 24.22
CA GLU A 145 12.30 -12.01 24.28
C GLU A 145 12.34 -10.81 23.34
N ILE A 146 11.29 -10.66 22.53
CA ILE A 146 11.22 -9.65 21.48
C ILE A 146 10.07 -8.70 21.79
N PRO A 147 10.34 -7.43 22.16
CA PRO A 147 9.31 -6.47 22.48
C PRO A 147 8.63 -5.97 21.20
N ILE A 148 7.43 -6.47 20.91
CA ILE A 148 6.64 -6.07 19.73
C ILE A 148 5.70 -4.87 19.99
N GLY A 149 5.70 -4.36 21.22
CA GLY A 149 4.81 -3.29 21.70
C GLY A 149 3.45 -3.80 22.21
N ASP A 150 2.66 -2.89 22.76
CA ASP A 150 1.34 -3.17 23.36
C ASP A 150 0.21 -3.19 22.33
N SER A 151 0.50 -2.83 21.08
CA SER A 151 -0.50 -2.79 20.01
C SER A 151 0.11 -3.01 18.63
N ALA A 152 -0.71 -3.47 17.68
CA ALA A 152 -0.29 -3.58 16.28
C ALA A 152 0.14 -2.22 15.68
N ALA A 153 -0.43 -1.10 16.16
CA ALA A 153 -0.01 0.24 15.75
C ALA A 153 1.39 0.60 16.28
N GLU A 154 1.75 0.13 17.46
CA GLU A 154 3.11 0.25 17.98
C GLU A 154 4.09 -0.61 17.19
N PHE A 155 3.72 -1.85 16.87
CA PHE A 155 4.57 -2.70 16.05
C PHE A 155 4.83 -2.10 14.65
N LEU A 156 3.83 -1.45 14.04
CA LEU A 156 4.02 -0.69 12.80
C LEU A 156 5.07 0.42 12.96
N ARG A 157 4.99 1.18 14.06
CA ARG A 157 5.95 2.25 14.36
C ARG A 157 7.35 1.71 14.56
N LEU A 158 7.50 0.58 15.27
CA LEU A 158 8.77 -0.12 15.45
C LEU A 158 9.39 -0.56 14.12
N MET A 159 8.57 -0.93 13.14
CA MET A 159 9.01 -1.24 11.77
C MET A 159 9.23 -0.01 10.88
N GLY A 160 9.19 1.21 11.43
CA GLY A 160 9.38 2.46 10.68
C GLY A 160 8.20 2.81 9.76
N MET A 161 7.02 2.24 10.01
CA MET A 161 5.83 2.47 9.19
C MET A 161 4.85 3.40 9.92
N GLU A 162 4.36 4.42 9.23
CA GLU A 162 3.23 5.21 9.71
C GLU A 162 1.97 4.35 9.87
N SER A 163 1.22 4.63 10.93
CA SER A 163 -0.05 3.97 11.25
C SER A 163 -1.17 4.49 10.33
N ASP A 164 -1.44 3.74 9.27
CA ASP A 164 -2.66 3.87 8.46
C ASP A 164 -3.64 2.75 8.85
N GLY A 165 -4.93 3.05 8.93
CA GLY A 165 -5.98 2.07 9.26
C GLY A 165 -5.98 0.85 8.33
N ARG A 166 -5.62 1.04 7.05
CA ARG A 166 -5.46 -0.09 6.11
C ARG A 166 -4.25 -0.96 6.44
N ARG A 167 -3.13 -0.35 6.84
CA ARG A 167 -1.93 -1.10 7.25
C ARG A 167 -2.17 -1.83 8.56
N TYR A 168 -2.89 -1.22 9.49
CA TYR A 168 -3.28 -1.85 10.75
C TYR A 168 -4.11 -3.13 10.53
N THR A 169 -5.19 -3.03 9.75
CA THR A 169 -6.05 -4.19 9.46
C THR A 169 -5.30 -5.30 8.72
N THR A 170 -4.42 -4.91 7.79
CA THR A 170 -3.55 -5.85 7.08
C THR A 170 -2.55 -6.52 8.03
N LEU A 171 -1.90 -5.75 8.91
CA LEU A 171 -0.95 -6.28 9.88
C LEU A 171 -1.64 -7.29 10.80
N ARG A 172 -2.78 -6.93 11.41
CA ARG A 172 -3.52 -7.83 12.30
C ARG A 172 -3.83 -9.16 11.62
N LYS A 173 -4.36 -9.10 10.40
CA LYS A 173 -4.66 -10.30 9.60
C LYS A 173 -3.40 -11.15 9.34
N GLN A 174 -2.29 -10.51 8.97
CA GLN A 174 -1.05 -11.22 8.63
C GLN A 174 -0.30 -11.73 9.86
N MET A 175 -0.41 -11.09 11.03
CA MET A 175 0.14 -11.60 12.28
C MET A 175 -0.62 -12.84 12.74
N HIS A 176 -1.94 -12.89 12.58
CA HIS A 176 -2.73 -14.10 12.87
C HIS A 176 -2.38 -15.25 11.93
N ALA A 177 -2.23 -14.94 10.64
CA ALA A 177 -1.69 -15.88 9.67
C ALA A 177 -0.29 -16.38 10.04
N LEU A 178 0.55 -15.49 10.61
CA LEU A 178 1.89 -15.82 11.08
C LEU A 178 1.89 -16.64 12.39
N ALA A 179 0.89 -16.48 13.25
CA ALA A 179 0.79 -17.23 14.49
C ALA A 179 0.24 -18.65 14.29
N GLY A 180 -0.52 -18.87 13.22
CA GLY A 180 -1.24 -20.11 12.97
C GLY A 180 -0.63 -21.04 11.93
N PHE A 181 0.59 -20.80 11.42
CA PHE A 181 1.21 -21.64 10.38
C PHE A 181 2.36 -22.52 10.90
#